data_AF-A0A7K2HV62-F1
#
_entry.id   AF-A0A7K2HV62-F1
#
_cell.length_a   1.000
_cell.length_b   1.000
_cell.length_c   1.000
_cell.angle_alpha   90.00
_cell.angle_beta   90.00
_cell.angle_gamma   90.00
#
_symmetry.space_group_name_H-M   'P 1'
#
loop_
_entity.id
_entity.type
_entity.pdbx_description
1 polymer ?
#
loop_
_entity_poly.entity_id
_entity_poly.type
_entity_poly.pdbx_seq_one_letter_code
_entity_poly.pdbx_strand_id
1 'polypeptide(L)'
;MELFAAWCGYLGAWLLVAGPMYQGARELSEEQLDRAAIRTQSLAVPHSERVSAWWWLLPPVAYILIHRAQDAWRAQVMASLTIEQREQFVSYSNKATGWFIVGGGAALIGIKEAFELVEVYEWPGWITIVLCGVAIALSIGYTTGRMHLTARALQIEDAT
;
A
#
# COMPACT_ATOMS: atom_id res chain seq x y z
N MET A 1 -16.54 32.45 -0.88
CA MET A 1 -15.08 32.22 -0.90
C MET A 1 -14.70 31.02 -0.04
N GLU A 2 -15.18 30.92 1.19
CA GLU A 2 -14.86 29.80 2.10
C GLU A 2 -15.31 28.43 1.59
N LEU A 3 -16.55 28.30 1.08
CA LEU A 3 -17.03 27.03 0.52
C LEU A 3 -16.18 26.55 -0.66
N PHE A 4 -15.75 27.47 -1.52
CA PHE A 4 -14.89 27.16 -2.65
C PHE A 4 -13.52 26.66 -2.17
N ALA A 5 -12.93 27.34 -1.19
CA ALA A 5 -11.65 26.93 -0.60
C ALA A 5 -11.75 25.54 0.05
N ALA A 6 -12.83 25.25 0.78
CA ALA A 6 -13.05 23.94 1.41
C ALA A 6 -13.14 22.80 0.37
N TRP A 7 -13.86 23.02 -0.74
CA TRP A 7 -13.89 22.06 -1.84
C TRP A 7 -12.54 21.89 -2.52
N CYS A 8 -11.79 22.97 -2.72
CA CYS A 8 -10.43 22.89 -3.26
C CYS A 8 -9.49 22.10 -2.34
N GLY A 9 -9.57 22.29 -1.02
CA GLY A 9 -8.81 21.54 -0.03
C GLY A 9 -9.12 20.04 -0.08
N TYR A 10 -10.41 19.70 -0.01
CA TYR A 10 -10.88 18.32 -0.12
C TYR A 10 -10.44 17.65 -1.43
N LEU A 11 -10.74 18.25 -2.58
CA LEU A 11 -10.40 17.67 -3.89
C LEU A 11 -8.89 17.59 -4.08
N GLY A 12 -8.15 18.64 -3.69
CA GLY A 12 -6.70 18.67 -3.77
C GLY A 12 -6.04 17.55 -2.97
N ALA A 13 -6.50 17.32 -1.75
CA ALA A 13 -6.00 16.25 -0.90
C ALA A 13 -6.22 14.85 -1.52
N TRP A 14 -7.39 14.59 -2.10
CA TRP A 14 -7.68 13.30 -2.74
C TRP A 14 -6.96 13.11 -4.08
N LEU A 15 -6.65 14.19 -4.81
CA LEU A 15 -5.74 14.13 -5.95
C LEU A 15 -4.31 13.74 -5.52
N LEU A 16 -3.85 14.21 -4.36
CA LEU A 16 -2.59 13.80 -3.76
C LEU A 16 -2.60 12.34 -3.27
N VAL A 17 -3.76 11.69 -3.15
CA VAL A 17 -3.86 10.24 -2.93
C VAL A 17 -3.78 9.50 -4.25
N ALA A 18 -4.58 9.93 -5.24
CA ALA A 18 -4.68 9.27 -6.54
C ALA A 18 -3.34 9.24 -7.29
N GLY A 19 -2.55 10.32 -7.23
CA GLY A 19 -1.25 10.42 -7.91
C GLY A 19 -0.24 9.36 -7.45
N PRO A 20 0.18 9.37 -6.17
CA PRO A 20 1.04 8.34 -5.57
C PRO A 20 0.54 6.92 -5.76
N MET A 21 -0.77 6.70 -5.68
CA MET A 21 -1.33 5.36 -5.86
C MET A 21 -1.19 4.87 -7.30
N TYR A 22 -1.48 5.72 -8.29
CA TYR A 22 -1.24 5.39 -9.70
C TYR A 22 0.25 5.21 -9.99
N GLN A 23 1.10 6.12 -9.53
CA GLN A 23 2.53 6.06 -9.76
C GLN A 23 3.15 4.82 -9.11
N GLY A 24 2.78 4.51 -7.87
CA GLY A 24 3.21 3.31 -7.18
C GLY A 24 2.73 2.05 -7.90
N ALA A 25 1.47 1.98 -8.33
CA ALA A 25 0.98 0.84 -9.10
C ALA A 25 1.78 0.63 -10.40
N ARG A 26 2.10 1.71 -11.11
CA ARG A 26 2.89 1.68 -12.34
C ARG A 26 4.32 1.19 -12.07
N GLU A 27 5.04 1.83 -11.15
CA GLU A 27 6.43 1.45 -10.83
C GLU A 27 6.54 0.01 -10.31
N LEU A 28 5.55 -0.45 -9.53
CA LEU A 28 5.50 -1.84 -9.04
C LEU A 28 5.10 -2.85 -10.11
N SER A 29 4.45 -2.42 -11.19
CA SER A 29 4.13 -3.26 -12.35
C SER A 29 5.30 -3.41 -13.31
N GLU A 30 6.19 -2.40 -13.36
CA GLU A 30 7.42 -2.40 -14.14
C GLU A 30 8.52 -3.25 -13.49
N GLU A 31 8.45 -3.45 -12.18
CA GLU A 31 9.30 -4.40 -11.47
C GLU A 31 9.00 -5.83 -11.93
N GLN A 32 9.98 -6.47 -12.59
CA GLN A 32 9.93 -7.87 -13.03
C GLN A 32 10.12 -8.83 -11.85
N LEU A 33 9.31 -8.65 -10.80
CA LEU A 33 9.36 -9.51 -9.63
C LEU A 33 8.79 -10.88 -9.99
N ASP A 34 9.61 -11.92 -9.95
CA ASP A 34 9.14 -13.30 -10.08
C ASP A 34 8.41 -13.75 -8.81
N ARG A 35 7.18 -13.27 -8.68
CA ARG A 35 6.27 -13.55 -7.55
C ARG A 35 6.06 -15.05 -7.35
N ALA A 36 6.05 -15.83 -8.43
CA ALA A 36 5.83 -17.26 -8.38
C ALA A 36 7.05 -17.99 -7.81
N ALA A 37 8.26 -17.65 -8.26
CA ALA A 37 9.48 -18.23 -7.72
C ALA A 37 9.70 -17.83 -6.25
N ILE A 38 9.52 -16.56 -5.90
CA ILE A 38 9.64 -16.07 -4.52
C ILE A 38 8.63 -16.80 -3.60
N ARG A 39 7.38 -16.97 -4.07
CA ARG A 39 6.37 -17.71 -3.31
C ARG A 39 6.77 -19.18 -3.13
N THR A 40 7.26 -19.83 -4.17
CA THR A 40 7.66 -21.24 -4.11
C THR A 40 8.84 -21.45 -3.16
N GLN A 41 9.85 -20.59 -3.22
CA GLN A 41 11.02 -20.66 -2.34
C GLN A 41 10.66 -20.33 -0.89
N SER A 42 9.79 -19.34 -0.65
CA SER A 42 9.33 -19.01 0.71
C SER A 42 8.49 -20.11 1.36
N LEU A 43 7.71 -20.87 0.58
CA LEU A 43 6.99 -22.05 1.07
C LEU A 43 7.93 -23.23 1.37
N ALA A 44 9.10 -23.29 0.74
CA ALA A 44 10.10 -24.32 1.01
C ALA A 44 10.89 -24.07 2.30
N VAL A 45 10.89 -22.84 2.83
CA VAL A 45 11.53 -22.51 4.12
C VAL A 45 10.61 -22.94 5.27
N PRO A 46 11.08 -23.81 6.18
CA PRO A 46 10.31 -24.21 7.36
C PRO A 46 9.88 -22.97 8.14
N HIS A 47 8.59 -22.87 8.46
CA HIS A 47 8.10 -21.79 9.30
C HIS A 47 8.72 -21.92 10.70
N SER A 48 9.15 -20.79 11.28
CA SER A 48 9.69 -20.80 12.65
C SER A 48 8.68 -21.43 13.62
N GLU A 49 9.16 -22.29 14.53
CA GLU A 49 8.31 -22.88 15.56
C GLU A 49 7.55 -21.78 16.30
N ARG A 50 6.24 -21.98 16.49
CA ARG A 50 5.39 -20.97 17.13
C ARG A 50 5.90 -20.72 18.54
N VAL A 51 6.18 -19.45 18.86
CA VAL A 51 6.52 -19.03 20.21
C VAL A 51 5.40 -19.47 21.16
N SER A 52 5.78 -20.20 22.21
CA SER A 52 4.83 -20.72 23.20
C SER A 52 3.97 -19.60 23.79
N ALA A 53 2.65 -19.84 23.87
CA ALA A 53 1.69 -18.88 24.42
C ALA A 53 1.99 -18.50 25.89
N TRP A 54 2.73 -19.35 26.62
CA TRP A 54 3.14 -19.09 28.00
C TRP A 54 3.99 -17.83 28.16
N TRP A 55 4.71 -17.40 27.12
CA TRP A 55 5.49 -16.16 27.19
C TRP A 55 4.62 -14.90 27.30
N TRP A 56 3.32 -14.97 26.98
CA TRP A 56 2.40 -13.83 27.17
C TRP A 56 2.16 -13.47 28.63
N LEU A 57 2.52 -14.34 29.59
CA LEU A 57 2.60 -13.95 31.00
C LEU A 57 3.63 -12.83 31.25
N LEU A 58 4.58 -12.65 30.33
CA LEU A 58 5.56 -11.57 30.31
C LEU A 58 5.56 -10.89 28.92
N PRO A 59 4.60 -9.98 28.66
CA PRO A 59 4.40 -9.40 27.32
C PRO A 59 5.65 -8.82 26.65
N PRO A 60 6.57 -8.11 27.35
CA PRO A 60 7.80 -7.65 26.73
C PRO A 60 8.69 -8.78 26.21
N VAL A 61 8.74 -9.91 26.93
CA VAL A 61 9.55 -11.07 26.55
C VAL A 61 8.91 -11.80 25.37
N ALA A 62 7.59 -11.99 25.39
CA ALA A 62 6.86 -12.54 24.25
C ALA A 62 7.11 -11.74 22.97
N TYR A 63 7.04 -10.41 23.07
CA TYR A 63 7.29 -9.52 21.94
C TYR A 63 8.70 -9.72 21.35
N ILE A 64 9.73 -9.74 22.19
CA ILE A 64 11.12 -9.95 21.76
C ILE A 64 11.29 -11.32 21.08
N LEU A 65 10.73 -12.38 21.67
CA LEU A 65 10.84 -13.74 21.11
C LEU A 65 10.13 -13.86 19.76
N ILE A 66 8.94 -13.28 19.63
CA ILE A 66 8.18 -13.26 18.37
C ILE A 66 8.96 -12.48 17.32
N HIS A 67 9.52 -11.32 17.67
CA HIS A 67 10.28 -10.50 16.73
C HIS A 67 11.53 -11.22 16.24
N ARG A 68 12.30 -11.83 17.16
CA ARG A 68 13.49 -12.62 16.80
C ARG A 68 13.17 -13.82 15.92
N ALA A 69 12.07 -14.53 16.20
CA ALA A 69 11.62 -15.66 15.39
C ALA A 69 11.22 -15.20 13.97
N GLN A 70 10.50 -14.09 13.86
CA GLN A 70 10.13 -13.50 12.58
C GLN A 70 11.36 -13.04 11.79
N ASP A 71 12.33 -12.39 12.42
CA ASP A 71 13.54 -11.91 11.77
C ASP A 71 14.43 -13.06 11.31
N ALA A 72 14.56 -14.11 12.11
CA ALA A 72 15.26 -15.33 11.72
C ALA A 72 14.61 -16.00 10.50
N TRP A 73 13.27 -16.11 10.50
CA TRP A 73 12.53 -16.67 9.36
C TRP A 73 12.68 -15.80 8.10
N ARG A 74 12.54 -14.48 8.22
CA ARG A 74 12.77 -13.53 7.10
C ARG A 74 14.19 -13.68 6.55
N ALA A 75 15.18 -13.78 7.43
CA ALA A 75 16.58 -13.97 7.02
C ALA A 75 16.78 -15.29 6.27
N GLN A 76 16.12 -16.37 6.68
CA GLN A 76 16.17 -17.67 5.97
C GLN A 76 15.46 -17.61 4.61
N VAL A 77 14.29 -16.98 4.54
CA VAL A 77 13.59 -16.75 3.26
C VAL A 77 14.46 -15.95 2.31
N MET A 78 15.00 -14.82 2.76
CA MET A 78 15.93 -14.04 1.95
C MET A 78 17.15 -14.87 1.57
N ALA A 79 17.72 -15.66 2.50
CA ALA A 79 18.85 -16.55 2.24
C ALA A 79 18.58 -17.58 1.14
N SER A 80 17.33 -18.01 0.96
CA SER A 80 16.94 -18.96 -0.08
C SER A 80 16.79 -18.35 -1.49
N LEU A 81 16.64 -17.02 -1.57
CA LEU A 81 16.55 -16.28 -2.83
C LEU A 81 17.93 -16.08 -3.47
N THR A 82 17.97 -16.05 -4.81
CA THR A 82 19.16 -15.60 -5.56
C THR A 82 19.44 -14.11 -5.28
N ILE A 83 20.65 -13.64 -5.61
CA ILE A 83 21.01 -12.22 -5.39
C ILE A 83 20.06 -11.31 -6.18
N GLU A 84 19.78 -11.65 -7.43
CA GLU A 84 18.89 -10.91 -8.32
C GLU A 84 17.47 -10.85 -7.76
N GLN A 85 16.95 -11.98 -7.25
CA GLN A 85 15.62 -12.03 -6.64
C GLN A 85 15.53 -11.18 -5.37
N ARG A 86 16.59 -11.12 -4.56
CA ARG A 86 16.63 -10.26 -3.37
C ARG A 86 16.64 -8.79 -3.77
N GLU A 87 17.46 -8.42 -4.75
CA GLU A 87 17.54 -7.04 -5.25
C GLU A 87 16.19 -6.58 -5.78
N GLN A 88 15.53 -7.40 -6.60
CA GLN A 88 14.18 -7.13 -7.08
C GLN A 88 13.17 -6.98 -5.94
N PHE A 89 13.20 -7.88 -4.95
CA PHE A 89 12.30 -7.81 -3.79
C PHE A 89 12.53 -6.54 -2.94
N VAL A 90 13.79 -6.18 -2.70
CA VAL A 90 14.14 -4.96 -1.96
C VAL A 90 13.73 -3.71 -2.75
N SER A 91 14.00 -3.66 -4.07
CA SER A 91 13.57 -2.55 -4.94
C SER A 91 12.05 -2.38 -4.91
N TYR A 92 11.32 -3.47 -5.13
CA TYR A 92 9.85 -3.50 -5.05
C TYR A 92 9.35 -3.01 -3.69
N SER A 93 9.92 -3.51 -2.60
CA SER A 93 9.51 -3.15 -1.24
C SER A 93 9.79 -1.67 -0.94
N ASN A 94 10.94 -1.14 -1.37
CA ASN A 94 11.30 0.25 -1.19
C ASN A 94 10.37 1.19 -1.97
N LYS A 95 10.07 0.87 -3.23
CA LYS A 95 9.11 1.62 -4.06
C LYS A 95 7.71 1.58 -3.44
N ALA A 96 7.23 0.39 -3.05
CA ALA A 96 5.92 0.24 -2.43
C ALA A 96 5.80 1.05 -1.14
N THR A 97 6.83 0.98 -0.28
CA THR A 97 6.88 1.73 0.98
C THR A 97 6.91 3.24 0.73
N GLY A 98 7.71 3.71 -0.23
CA GLY A 98 7.78 5.12 -0.58
C GLY A 98 6.43 5.68 -0.98
N TRP A 99 5.74 5.02 -1.91
CA TRP A 99 4.43 5.47 -2.37
C TRP A 99 3.33 5.28 -1.32
N PHE A 100 3.44 4.26 -0.46
CA PHE A 100 2.53 4.08 0.68
C PHE A 100 2.63 5.23 1.68
N ILE A 101 3.83 5.70 2.01
CA ILE A 101 4.03 6.83 2.94
C ILE A 101 3.41 8.11 2.36
N VAL A 102 3.67 8.40 1.08
CA VAL A 102 3.14 9.62 0.43
C VAL A 102 1.62 9.54 0.29
N GLY A 103 1.08 8.44 -0.23
CA GLY A 103 -0.37 8.25 -0.39
C GLY A 103 -1.10 8.18 0.95
N GLY A 104 -0.50 7.54 1.95
CA GLY A 104 -1.04 7.48 3.31
C GLY A 104 -1.07 8.85 3.98
N GLY A 105 0.00 9.65 3.85
CA GLY A 105 0.03 11.03 4.32
C GLY A 105 -1.04 11.89 3.65
N ALA A 106 -1.18 11.78 2.32
CA ALA A 106 -2.23 12.47 1.58
C ALA A 106 -3.65 12.03 2.01
N ALA A 107 -3.85 10.75 2.33
CA ALA A 107 -5.14 10.26 2.81
C ALA A 107 -5.50 10.83 4.18
N LEU A 108 -4.53 11.00 5.08
CA LEU A 108 -4.76 11.68 6.37
C LEU A 108 -5.19 13.14 6.16
N ILE A 109 -4.56 13.84 5.22
CA ILE A 109 -5.00 15.20 4.83
C ILE A 109 -6.42 15.14 4.27
N GLY A 110 -6.71 14.21 3.36
CA GLY A 110 -8.04 14.04 2.77
C GLY A 110 -9.15 13.77 3.79
N ILE A 111 -8.86 12.99 4.83
CA ILE A 111 -9.78 12.73 5.96
C ILE A 111 -10.04 14.02 6.74
N LYS A 112 -8.99 14.79 7.05
CA LYS A 112 -9.11 16.09 7.74
C LYS A 112 -9.95 17.07 6.91
N GLU A 113 -9.69 17.20 5.62
CA GLU A 113 -10.44 18.09 4.73
C GLU A 113 -11.90 17.62 4.56
N ALA A 114 -12.16 16.30 4.57
CA ALA A 114 -13.52 15.77 4.54
C ALA A 114 -14.30 16.09 5.84
N PHE A 115 -13.61 16.09 6.98
CA PHE A 115 -14.19 16.49 8.25
C PHE A 115 -14.52 17.98 8.26
N GLU A 116 -13.58 18.85 7.85
CA GLU A 116 -13.82 20.29 7.76
C GLU A 116 -14.94 20.65 6.78
N LEU A 117 -15.04 19.93 5.65
CA LEU A 117 -16.14 20.13 4.71
C LEU A 117 -17.49 19.82 5.37
N VAL A 118 -17.59 18.71 6.11
CA VAL A 118 -18.81 18.34 6.83
C VAL A 118 -19.14 19.36 7.91
N GLU A 119 -18.16 19.89 8.62
CA GLU A 119 -18.34 20.92 9.65
C GLU A 119 -18.84 22.25 9.05
N VAL A 120 -18.22 22.71 7.97
CA VAL A 120 -18.60 23.95 7.28
C VAL A 120 -20.03 23.92 6.73
N TYR A 121 -20.50 22.74 6.31
CA TYR A 121 -21.87 22.55 5.83
C TYR A 121 -22.86 22.11 6.94
N GLU A 122 -22.40 21.99 8.19
CA GLU A 122 -23.16 21.47 9.33
C GLU A 122 -23.83 20.10 9.05
N TRP A 123 -23.17 19.27 8.26
CA TRP A 123 -23.67 17.95 7.90
C TRP A 123 -23.50 16.94 9.03
N PRO A 124 -24.29 15.85 9.04
CA PRO A 124 -24.08 14.75 9.98
C PRO A 124 -22.68 14.12 9.83
N GLY A 125 -22.02 13.81 10.93
CA GLY A 125 -20.63 13.30 10.93
C GLY A 125 -20.40 12.00 10.14
N TRP A 126 -21.43 11.18 9.90
CA TRP A 126 -21.30 9.97 9.08
C TRP A 126 -20.99 10.30 7.60
N ILE A 127 -21.30 11.52 7.14
CA ILE A 127 -21.00 11.98 5.79
C ILE A 127 -19.49 12.01 5.54
N THR A 128 -18.66 12.25 6.56
CA THR A 128 -17.19 12.19 6.43
C THR A 128 -16.74 10.82 5.96
N ILE A 129 -17.32 9.74 6.51
CA ILE A 129 -17.00 8.36 6.12
C ILE A 129 -17.41 8.11 4.66
N VAL A 130 -18.57 8.62 4.25
CA VAL A 130 -19.05 8.49 2.86
C VAL A 130 -18.15 9.24 1.89
N LEU A 131 -17.78 10.48 2.19
CA LEU A 131 -16.86 11.26 1.36
C LEU A 131 -15.51 10.55 1.20
N CYS A 132 -14.93 10.08 2.31
CA CYS A 132 -13.69 9.31 2.27
C CYS A 132 -13.83 8.03 1.43
N GLY A 133 -14.92 7.27 1.65
CA GLY A 133 -15.19 6.03 0.91
C GLY A 133 -15.32 6.27 -0.59
N VAL A 134 -16.06 7.31 -1.00
CA VAL A 134 -16.21 7.70 -2.40
C VAL A 134 -14.87 8.13 -2.99
N ALA A 135 -14.10 8.96 -2.30
CA ALA A 135 -12.81 9.43 -2.81
C ALA A 135 -11.77 8.30 -2.93
N ILE A 136 -11.75 7.35 -1.99
CA ILE A 136 -10.93 6.14 -2.09
C ILE A 136 -11.36 5.30 -3.28
N ALA A 137 -12.66 5.05 -3.45
CA ALA A 137 -13.19 4.27 -4.57
C ALA A 137 -12.87 4.92 -5.92
N LEU A 138 -12.98 6.25 -6.03
CA LEU A 138 -12.61 7.01 -7.22
C LEU A 138 -11.12 6.93 -7.49
N SER A 139 -10.28 7.07 -6.46
CA SER A 139 -8.83 6.94 -6.60
C SER A 139 -8.48 5.55 -7.12
N ILE A 140 -9.06 4.49 -6.54
CA ILE A 140 -8.80 3.09 -6.94
C ILE A 140 -9.27 2.87 -8.37
N GLY A 141 -10.50 3.30 -8.67
CA GLY A 141 -11.07 3.20 -10.01
C GLY A 141 -10.22 3.91 -11.06
N TYR A 142 -9.70 5.11 -10.75
CA TYR A 142 -8.77 5.84 -11.61
C TYR A 142 -7.49 5.03 -11.86
N THR A 143 -6.83 4.54 -10.80
CA THR A 143 -5.61 3.74 -10.93
C THR A 143 -5.85 2.46 -11.73
N THR A 144 -6.88 1.67 -11.41
CA THR A 144 -7.20 0.44 -12.13
C THR A 144 -7.56 0.70 -13.60
N GLY A 145 -8.37 1.72 -13.86
CA GLY A 145 -8.74 2.10 -15.22
C GLY A 145 -7.52 2.49 -16.06
N ARG A 146 -6.63 3.33 -15.52
CA ARG A 146 -5.39 3.72 -16.20
C ARG A 146 -4.46 2.55 -16.45
N MET A 147 -4.27 1.67 -15.46
CA MET A 147 -3.44 0.46 -15.60
C MET A 147 -3.97 -0.47 -16.70
N HIS A 148 -5.29 -0.68 -16.77
CA HIS A 148 -5.90 -1.50 -17.83
C HIS A 148 -5.77 -0.90 -19.23
N LEU A 149 -5.90 0.42 -19.34
CA LEU A 149 -5.72 1.11 -20.63
C LEU A 149 -4.28 0.99 -21.14
N THR A 150 -3.30 1.15 -20.25
CA THR A 150 -1.88 0.97 -20.60
C THR A 150 -1.59 -0.47 -21.03
N ALA A 151 -2.09 -1.47 -20.30
CA ALA A 151 -1.92 -2.87 -20.68
C ALA A 151 -2.54 -3.20 -22.05
N ARG A 152 -3.72 -2.64 -22.35
CA ARG A 152 -4.38 -2.81 -23.66
C ARG A 152 -3.58 -2.18 -24.80
N ALA A 153 -2.99 -1.01 -24.59
CA ALA A 153 -2.20 -0.33 -25.62
C ALA A 153 -0.96 -1.15 -26.01
N LEU A 154 -0.25 -1.71 -25.02
CA LEU A 154 0.94 -2.54 -25.26
C LEU A 154 0.63 -3.84 -26.00
N GLN A 155 -0.51 -4.48 -25.69
CA GLN A 155 -0.96 -5.70 -26.39
C GLN A 155 -1.31 -5.47 -27.87
N ILE A 156 -1.71 -4.25 -28.25
CA ILE A 156 -2.00 -3.91 -29.65
C ILE A 156 -0.69 -3.77 -30.44
N GLU A 157 0.37 -3.23 -29.84
CA GLU A 157 1.68 -3.04 -30.47
C GLU A 157 2.38 -4.39 -30.75
N ASP A 158 2.24 -5.37 -29.86
CA ASP A 158 2.80 -6.72 -30.05
C ASP A 158 2.09 -7.53 -31.16
N ALA A 159 0.90 -7.11 -31.60
CA ALA A 159 0.07 -7.82 -32.58
C ALA A 159 0.19 -7.28 -34.02
N THR A 160 0.91 -6.18 -34.24
CA THR A 160 1.13 -5.51 -35.54
C THR A 160 2.55 -5.68 -36.04
#